data_AF-A0A9L0T9H9-F1
#
_entry.id   AF-A0A9L0T9H9-F1
#
_cell.length_a   1.000
_cell.length_b   1.000
_cell.length_c   1.000
_cell.angle_alpha   90.00
_cell.angle_beta   90.00
_cell.angle_gamma   90.00
#
_symmetry.space_group_name_H-M   'P 1'
#
loop_
_entity.id
_entity.type
_entity.pdbx_description
1 polymer ?
#
loop_
_entity_poly.entity_id
_entity_poly.type
_entity_poly.pdbx_seq_one_letter_code
_entity_poly.pdbx_strand_id
1 'polypeptide(L)'
;MRRGGCHRPSAADSATCVDLQLRTCSDATYNRTAFPTLLEHRSREAVESSSEYILLSVLHHLLEGQCNPDLRLLGCAVLAPRCEGGRVRRPCRRMCEALREACLPAFDAIDMAWPYFLDCGHYFASEEDGCYDPLEALRGGLDAEEVLPSGLPPTFIRFSHHSYAQMVRVLRRTAARCAHIAKTYSIGRSFEGKELLVIEFSGRPGQHELMEPEVKLIGNIHGNEVAGREMLIYLAQYLCSEYLLGNPRIQRLLNTTRLHLLPSMNPDGYEVAAAEGAGYNGWTSGRQNAQNLDLNRNFPDLTSEYYRLASSRNARSDHIAIPQHYWWGKVAPETKAIMKWMRTTPFVLSASLHGGDLVVSYPFDFSKHPQEEKMFSPTPDEKMFKLLARAYADVHPMMMDRSENRCGGNFLKRGSIINGADWYSFTGGMSDFNYLHSNCFEITVELGCVKFPPEEALYTIWQHNKEPLLNFVEMVHRGIKGVVMDKFGKPIKNARIVVKGIRHDITTAPDGDYWRLLPPGSHIVIAQAPGYSKVIKKVTIPARLKKAGRVDFILQPLGTGPKTSLLGPRRSGPGLRGPAGGAGPHREPEDPDQEPLGARRQPTAGGSKPWWWSYFTSLSQHKPRWLLKY
;
A
#
# COMPACT_ATOMS: atom_id res chain seq x y z
N MET A 1 -71.51 26.92 22.80
CA MET A 1 -70.28 26.15 23.08
C MET A 1 -70.58 24.66 22.96
N ARG A 2 -70.13 24.01 21.87
CA ARG A 2 -69.99 22.54 21.79
C ARG A 2 -68.76 22.23 20.94
N ARG A 3 -67.80 21.50 21.53
CA ARG A 3 -66.55 21.06 20.92
C ARG A 3 -66.87 19.98 19.87
N GLY A 4 -66.48 20.22 18.62
CA GLY A 4 -66.45 19.20 17.58
C GLY A 4 -65.12 18.46 17.62
N GLY A 5 -65.15 17.18 18.01
CA GLY A 5 -64.01 16.27 17.90
C GLY A 5 -63.85 15.78 16.48
N CYS A 6 -62.63 15.84 15.94
CA CYS A 6 -62.27 15.15 14.71
C CYS A 6 -61.95 13.68 15.01
N HIS A 7 -62.51 12.80 14.17
CA HIS A 7 -62.36 11.34 14.17
C HIS A 7 -60.90 10.87 14.26
N ARG A 8 -60.64 9.93 15.17
CA ARG A 8 -59.54 8.96 15.03
C ARG A 8 -59.93 7.95 13.95
N PRO A 9 -59.06 7.63 12.98
CA PRO A 9 -59.20 6.39 12.23
C PRO A 9 -58.64 5.24 13.10
N SER A 10 -59.49 4.28 13.46
CA SER A 10 -59.08 2.97 13.92
C SER A 10 -59.02 2.01 12.73
N ALA A 11 -57.82 1.64 12.32
CA ALA A 11 -57.52 0.36 11.68
C ALA A 11 -56.00 0.18 11.78
N ALA A 12 -55.55 -0.60 12.76
CA ALA A 12 -54.21 -1.15 12.71
C ALA A 12 -54.23 -2.19 11.59
N ASP A 13 -53.77 -1.82 10.40
CA ASP A 13 -53.43 -2.80 9.37
C ASP A 13 -52.39 -3.74 10.00
N SER A 14 -52.80 -4.99 10.24
CA SER A 14 -51.91 -6.02 10.74
C SER A 14 -50.87 -6.30 9.66
N ALA A 15 -49.70 -5.68 9.77
CA ALA A 15 -48.59 -5.92 8.85
C ALA A 15 -48.22 -7.41 8.88
N THR A 16 -48.21 -8.05 7.71
CA THR A 16 -47.89 -9.47 7.63
C THR A 16 -46.37 -9.62 7.59
N CYS A 17 -45.79 -10.20 8.65
CA CYS A 17 -44.36 -10.46 8.70
C CYS A 17 -44.00 -11.66 7.79
N VAL A 18 -43.15 -11.44 6.79
CA VAL A 18 -42.64 -12.46 5.87
C VAL A 18 -41.11 -12.51 5.91
N ASP A 19 -40.51 -13.54 5.32
CA ASP A 19 -39.05 -13.68 5.29
C ASP A 19 -38.41 -12.65 4.36
N LEU A 20 -37.29 -12.07 4.81
CA LEU A 20 -36.50 -11.13 4.03
C LEU A 20 -35.74 -11.89 2.94
N GLN A 21 -36.18 -11.75 1.69
CA GLN A 21 -35.58 -12.42 0.53
C GLN A 21 -35.09 -11.43 -0.54
N LEU A 22 -34.67 -10.23 -0.13
CA LEU A 22 -34.12 -9.23 -1.06
C LEU A 22 -32.60 -9.35 -1.13
N ARG A 23 -32.06 -9.64 -2.33
CA ARG A 23 -30.62 -9.84 -2.55
C ARG A 23 -29.76 -8.65 -2.12
N THR A 24 -30.23 -7.42 -2.32
CA THR A 24 -29.50 -6.20 -1.92
C THR A 24 -29.47 -5.99 -0.40
N CYS A 25 -30.34 -6.68 0.34
CA CYS A 25 -30.54 -6.53 1.79
C CYS A 25 -30.31 -7.82 2.57
N SER A 26 -29.64 -8.82 1.98
CA SER A 26 -29.49 -10.15 2.55
C SER A 26 -28.61 -10.22 3.80
N ASP A 27 -27.84 -9.17 4.05
CA ASP A 27 -26.91 -9.00 5.18
C ASP A 27 -27.46 -8.09 6.28
N ALA A 28 -28.77 -7.78 6.25
CA ALA A 28 -29.45 -7.11 7.35
C ALA A 28 -29.45 -7.98 8.62
N THR A 29 -29.50 -7.35 9.79
CA THR A 29 -29.45 -8.03 11.11
C THR A 29 -30.74 -8.75 11.50
N TYR A 30 -31.71 -8.82 10.60
CA TYR A 30 -33.03 -9.38 10.83
C TYR A 30 -33.49 -10.18 9.62
N ASN A 31 -34.23 -11.27 9.88
CA ASN A 31 -34.66 -12.20 8.83
C ASN A 31 -36.13 -12.01 8.42
N ARG A 32 -36.88 -11.13 9.09
CA ARG A 32 -38.31 -10.89 8.81
C ARG A 32 -38.59 -9.44 8.47
N THR A 33 -39.31 -9.21 7.39
CA THR A 33 -39.82 -7.91 6.97
C THR A 33 -41.36 -7.90 6.93
N ALA A 34 -41.98 -6.75 6.71
CA ALA A 34 -43.43 -6.62 6.68
C ALA A 34 -43.92 -5.97 5.39
N PHE A 35 -45.09 -6.42 4.95
CA PHE A 35 -45.89 -5.74 3.94
C PHE A 35 -47.22 -5.26 4.56
N PRO A 36 -47.67 -4.03 4.24
CA PRO A 36 -46.99 -3.03 3.40
C PRO A 36 -45.71 -2.48 4.06
N THR A 37 -44.72 -2.09 3.23
CA THR A 37 -43.48 -1.46 3.71
C THR A 37 -43.72 -0.01 4.13
N LEU A 38 -42.69 0.70 4.64
CA LEU A 38 -42.80 2.14 4.96
C LEU A 38 -43.06 3.02 3.73
N LEU A 39 -42.84 2.48 2.53
CA LEU A 39 -43.16 3.11 1.23
C LEU A 39 -44.43 2.52 0.59
N GLU A 40 -45.25 1.80 1.37
CA GLU A 40 -46.52 1.22 0.94
C GLU A 40 -46.42 0.13 -0.15
N HIS A 41 -45.22 -0.37 -0.45
CA HIS A 41 -45.07 -1.54 -1.31
C HIS A 41 -45.77 -2.74 -0.69
N ARG A 42 -46.57 -3.47 -1.47
CA ARG A 42 -47.44 -4.56 -0.97
C ARG A 42 -46.89 -5.97 -1.21
N SER A 43 -45.83 -6.12 -2.00
CA SER A 43 -45.18 -7.40 -2.26
C SER A 43 -43.68 -7.23 -2.52
N ARG A 44 -42.95 -8.35 -2.50
CA ARG A 44 -41.53 -8.39 -2.81
C ARG A 44 -41.23 -7.91 -4.23
N GLU A 45 -42.03 -8.36 -5.19
CA GLU A 45 -41.89 -8.01 -6.61
C GLU A 45 -42.08 -6.50 -6.81
N ALA A 46 -42.98 -5.88 -6.04
CA ALA A 46 -43.18 -4.44 -6.04
C ALA A 46 -41.95 -3.69 -5.51
N VAL A 47 -41.26 -4.22 -4.49
CA VAL A 47 -40.00 -3.63 -3.99
C VAL A 47 -38.88 -3.83 -5.00
N GLU A 48 -38.69 -5.03 -5.56
CA GLU A 48 -37.59 -5.33 -6.49
C GLU A 48 -37.69 -4.53 -7.81
N SER A 49 -38.90 -4.18 -8.23
CA SER A 49 -39.17 -3.34 -9.42
C SER A 49 -39.21 -1.84 -9.12
N SER A 50 -39.11 -1.44 -7.85
CA SER A 50 -39.15 -0.03 -7.43
C SER A 50 -37.89 0.74 -7.82
N SER A 51 -38.01 2.05 -8.05
CA SER A 51 -36.86 2.89 -8.41
C SER A 51 -35.88 3.04 -7.24
N GLU A 52 -36.40 2.94 -6.02
CA GLU A 52 -35.70 3.04 -4.75
C GLU A 52 -34.77 1.84 -4.55
N TYR A 53 -35.26 0.62 -4.81
CA TYR A 53 -34.47 -0.60 -4.72
C TYR A 53 -33.40 -0.68 -5.81
N ILE A 54 -33.73 -0.27 -7.05
CA ILE A 54 -32.76 -0.18 -8.15
C ILE A 54 -31.65 0.80 -7.78
N LEU A 55 -31.98 1.99 -7.29
CA LEU A 55 -30.99 2.96 -6.80
C LEU A 55 -30.10 2.34 -5.73
N LEU A 56 -30.70 1.69 -4.71
CA LEU A 56 -29.95 1.09 -3.62
C LEU A 56 -28.94 0.02 -4.09
N SER A 57 -29.30 -0.74 -5.12
CA SER A 57 -28.44 -1.78 -5.71
C SER A 57 -27.22 -1.22 -6.46
N VAL A 58 -27.28 0.02 -6.96
CA VAL A 58 -26.21 0.64 -7.76
C VAL A 58 -25.45 1.76 -7.05
N LEU A 59 -25.96 2.26 -5.92
CA LEU A 59 -25.34 3.35 -5.16
C LEU A 59 -23.87 3.09 -4.82
N HIS A 60 -23.49 1.83 -4.55
CA HIS A 60 -22.09 1.45 -4.33
C HIS A 60 -21.19 1.87 -5.50
N HIS A 61 -21.63 1.63 -6.74
CA HIS A 61 -20.85 1.96 -7.93
C HIS A 61 -20.91 3.45 -8.26
N LEU A 62 -22.08 4.09 -8.08
CA LEU A 62 -22.26 5.52 -8.37
C LEU A 62 -21.46 6.41 -7.42
N LEU A 63 -21.27 6.00 -6.17
CA LEU A 63 -20.50 6.72 -5.16
C LEU A 63 -19.06 6.18 -5.02
N GLU A 64 -18.58 5.35 -5.95
CA GLU A 64 -17.23 4.76 -5.92
C GLU A 64 -16.89 4.05 -4.59
N GLY A 65 -17.89 3.43 -3.97
CA GLY A 65 -17.80 2.75 -2.68
C GLY A 65 -17.88 3.67 -1.46
N GLN A 66 -17.90 4.99 -1.64
CA GLN A 66 -18.14 5.93 -0.54
C GLN A 66 -19.54 5.67 0.05
N CYS A 67 -19.65 5.68 1.38
CA CYS A 67 -20.90 5.45 2.14
C CYS A 67 -21.51 4.03 2.12
N ASN A 68 -20.87 3.05 1.47
CA ASN A 68 -21.26 1.64 1.56
C ASN A 68 -20.41 0.94 2.64
N PRO A 69 -20.95 -0.01 3.44
CA PRO A 69 -22.31 -0.58 3.45
C PRO A 69 -23.40 0.24 4.16
N ASP A 70 -23.03 1.26 4.92
CA ASP A 70 -23.91 2.02 5.82
C ASP A 70 -25.19 2.53 5.13
N LEU A 71 -25.05 3.18 3.97
CA LEU A 71 -26.18 3.74 3.21
C LEU A 71 -27.09 2.67 2.62
N ARG A 72 -26.50 1.53 2.23
CA ARG A 72 -27.26 0.38 1.70
C ARG A 72 -28.12 -0.23 2.80
N LEU A 73 -27.55 -0.49 3.98
CA LEU A 73 -28.29 -1.04 5.12
C LEU A 73 -29.35 -0.07 5.64
N LEU A 74 -29.06 1.23 5.67
CA LEU A 74 -30.05 2.24 6.04
C LEU A 74 -31.24 2.26 5.06
N GLY A 75 -30.98 2.19 3.74
CA GLY A 75 -32.03 2.09 2.73
C GLY A 75 -32.82 0.78 2.80
N CYS A 76 -32.16 -0.34 3.09
CA CYS A 76 -32.82 -1.63 3.34
C CYS A 76 -33.78 -1.56 4.53
N ALA A 77 -33.44 -0.83 5.59
CA ALA A 77 -34.30 -0.65 6.76
C ALA A 77 -35.58 0.14 6.46
N VAL A 78 -35.62 0.92 5.38
CA VAL A 78 -36.83 1.62 4.92
C VAL A 78 -37.60 0.77 3.90
N LEU A 79 -36.90 0.19 2.93
CA LEU A 79 -37.50 -0.59 1.84
C LEU A 79 -38.05 -1.95 2.30
N ALA A 80 -37.42 -2.55 3.30
CA ALA A 80 -37.80 -3.82 3.89
C ALA A 80 -37.63 -3.74 5.42
N PRO A 81 -38.51 -3.00 6.11
CA PRO A 81 -38.33 -2.70 7.53
C PRO A 81 -38.43 -3.96 8.39
N ARG A 82 -37.75 -3.96 9.55
CA ARG A 82 -37.78 -5.07 10.51
C ARG A 82 -39.19 -5.30 11.02
N CYS A 83 -39.64 -6.56 10.97
CA CYS A 83 -40.94 -6.99 11.49
C CYS A 83 -40.75 -7.87 12.73
N GLU A 84 -41.30 -7.43 13.86
CA GLU A 84 -41.16 -8.11 15.15
C GLU A 84 -42.51 -8.10 15.89
N GLY A 85 -42.98 -9.26 16.33
CA GLY A 85 -44.27 -9.38 17.02
C GLY A 85 -45.50 -8.94 16.19
N GLY A 86 -45.43 -9.06 14.86
CA GLY A 86 -46.52 -8.62 13.96
C GLY A 86 -46.59 -7.10 13.77
N ARG A 87 -45.53 -6.36 14.14
CA ARG A 87 -45.43 -4.91 14.01
C ARG A 87 -44.16 -4.51 13.27
N VAL A 88 -44.28 -3.44 12.48
CA VAL A 88 -43.14 -2.81 11.82
C VAL A 88 -42.38 -1.96 12.84
N ARG A 89 -41.07 -2.18 12.95
CA ARG A 89 -40.18 -1.34 13.75
C ARG A 89 -39.44 -0.37 12.84
N ARG A 90 -39.37 0.91 13.21
CA ARG A 90 -38.69 1.95 12.42
C ARG A 90 -37.22 2.12 12.85
N PRO A 91 -36.31 2.43 11.91
CA PRO A 91 -34.93 2.76 12.24
C PRO A 91 -34.82 4.12 12.96
N CYS A 92 -33.74 4.31 13.73
CA CYS A 92 -33.53 5.53 14.51
C CYS A 92 -33.19 6.77 13.67
N ARG A 93 -33.84 7.91 13.94
CA ARG A 93 -33.65 9.18 13.21
C ARG A 93 -32.22 9.69 13.28
N ARG A 94 -31.61 9.63 14.48
CA ARG A 94 -30.22 10.04 14.70
C ARG A 94 -29.24 9.34 13.75
N MET A 95 -29.50 8.08 13.40
CA MET A 95 -28.67 7.35 12.45
C MET A 95 -28.74 7.98 11.06
N CYS A 96 -29.95 8.23 10.59
CA CYS A 96 -30.18 8.81 9.29
C CYS A 96 -29.52 10.19 9.18
N GLU A 97 -29.65 11.03 10.21
CA GLU A 97 -29.05 12.36 10.24
C GLU A 97 -27.52 12.29 10.20
N ALA A 98 -26.92 11.44 11.03
CA ALA A 98 -25.47 11.25 11.05
C ALA A 98 -24.93 10.74 9.70
N LEU A 99 -25.59 9.75 9.10
CA LEU A 99 -25.17 9.21 7.81
C LEU A 99 -25.39 10.20 6.67
N ARG A 100 -26.48 10.97 6.71
CA ARG A 100 -26.75 12.05 5.76
C ARG A 100 -25.63 13.09 5.79
N GLU A 101 -25.27 13.60 6.96
CA GLU A 101 -24.17 14.56 7.09
C GLU A 101 -22.84 14.02 6.54
N ALA A 102 -22.52 12.75 6.82
CA ALA A 102 -21.30 12.12 6.33
C ALA A 102 -21.28 11.90 4.80
N CYS A 103 -22.44 11.62 4.21
CA CYS A 103 -22.56 11.19 2.81
C CYS A 103 -23.00 12.27 1.84
N LEU A 104 -23.54 13.39 2.33
CA LEU A 104 -23.98 14.50 1.50
C LEU A 104 -22.89 14.99 0.52
N PRO A 105 -21.60 15.10 0.90
CA PRO A 105 -20.54 15.50 -0.03
C PRO A 105 -20.35 14.54 -1.22
N ALA A 106 -20.57 13.23 -1.01
CA ALA A 106 -20.46 12.23 -2.08
C ALA A 106 -21.64 12.35 -3.07
N PHE A 107 -22.83 12.67 -2.58
CA PHE A 107 -24.00 12.97 -3.41
C PHE A 107 -23.88 14.32 -4.14
N ASP A 108 -23.24 15.32 -3.52
CA ASP A 108 -22.89 16.60 -4.16
C ASP A 108 -21.91 16.40 -5.31
N ALA A 109 -20.91 15.53 -5.16
CA ALA A 109 -19.91 15.28 -6.19
C ALA A 109 -20.47 14.72 -7.51
N ILE A 110 -21.65 14.08 -7.48
CA ILE A 110 -22.31 13.52 -8.66
C ILE A 110 -23.60 14.25 -9.05
N ASP A 111 -23.85 15.44 -8.48
CA ASP A 111 -25.06 16.24 -8.72
C ASP A 111 -26.37 15.47 -8.45
N MET A 112 -26.36 14.53 -7.51
CA MET A 112 -27.52 13.72 -7.14
C MET A 112 -28.15 14.25 -5.85
N ALA A 113 -29.47 14.41 -5.82
CA ALA A 113 -30.22 14.78 -4.63
C ALA A 113 -30.22 13.63 -3.60
N TRP A 114 -30.30 14.00 -2.31
CA TRP A 114 -30.45 13.00 -1.25
C TRP A 114 -31.75 12.20 -1.48
N PRO A 115 -31.74 10.86 -1.44
CA PRO A 115 -32.92 10.07 -1.77
C PRO A 115 -34.09 10.37 -0.83
N TYR A 116 -35.28 10.61 -1.40
CA TYR A 116 -36.44 11.02 -0.61
C TYR A 116 -36.87 9.96 0.42
N PHE A 117 -36.72 8.67 0.10
CA PHE A 117 -37.02 7.57 1.01
C PHE A 117 -36.02 7.45 2.16
N LEU A 118 -34.96 8.27 2.16
CA LEU A 118 -34.03 8.46 3.27
C LEU A 118 -34.26 9.81 3.98
N ASP A 119 -35.47 10.35 3.91
CA ASP A 119 -35.86 11.50 4.72
C ASP A 119 -35.97 11.09 6.20
N CYS A 120 -35.02 11.58 6.99
CA CYS A 120 -34.89 11.32 8.41
C CYS A 120 -36.11 11.77 9.24
N GLY A 121 -36.89 12.73 8.76
CA GLY A 121 -38.11 13.20 9.42
C GLY A 121 -39.30 12.25 9.23
N HIS A 122 -39.36 11.55 8.10
CA HIS A 122 -40.56 10.82 7.67
C HIS A 122 -40.51 9.33 8.04
N TYR A 123 -39.41 8.65 7.70
CA TYR A 123 -39.32 7.18 7.76
C TYR A 123 -38.63 6.66 9.03
N PHE A 124 -38.05 7.56 9.81
CA PHE A 124 -37.27 7.24 11.00
C PHE A 124 -37.96 7.75 12.27
N ALA A 125 -37.79 7.00 13.36
CA ALA A 125 -38.41 7.30 14.65
C ALA A 125 -37.39 7.85 15.66
N SER A 126 -37.87 8.55 16.68
CA SER A 126 -37.02 8.99 17.79
C SER A 126 -36.62 7.82 18.69
N GLU A 127 -35.62 8.00 19.56
CA GLU A 127 -35.25 6.98 20.55
C GLU A 127 -36.39 6.72 21.55
N GLU A 128 -37.20 7.73 21.85
CA GLU A 128 -38.36 7.66 22.75
C GLU A 128 -39.50 6.78 22.19
N ASP A 129 -39.58 6.64 20.86
CA ASP A 129 -40.59 5.84 20.15
C ASP A 129 -40.20 4.36 19.98
N GLY A 130 -39.06 3.93 20.53
CA GLY A 130 -38.60 2.53 20.48
C GLY A 130 -38.01 2.09 19.13
N CYS A 131 -37.23 2.97 18.49
CA CYS A 131 -36.51 2.69 17.25
C CYS A 131 -35.42 1.60 17.40
N TYR A 132 -34.83 1.15 16.29
CA TYR A 132 -33.65 0.27 16.29
C TYR A 132 -32.52 0.83 15.42
N ASP A 133 -31.29 0.42 15.69
CA ASP A 133 -30.12 0.76 14.89
C ASP A 133 -29.94 -0.28 13.76
N PRO A 134 -30.17 0.06 12.48
CA PRO A 134 -29.98 -0.88 11.38
C PRO A 134 -28.50 -1.15 11.05
N LEU A 135 -27.58 -0.33 11.57
CA LEU A 135 -26.14 -0.51 11.46
C LEU A 135 -25.55 -1.21 12.69
N GLU A 136 -26.39 -1.72 13.59
CA GLU A 136 -25.97 -2.36 14.85
C GLU A 136 -25.01 -3.54 14.65
N ALA A 137 -25.04 -4.30 13.54
CA ALA A 137 -24.01 -5.33 13.31
C ALA A 137 -22.69 -4.80 12.73
N LEU A 138 -22.76 -3.71 11.95
CA LEU A 138 -21.55 -2.99 11.54
C LEU A 138 -20.91 -2.28 12.72
N ARG A 139 -21.74 -1.83 13.66
CA ARG A 139 -21.36 -1.20 14.93
C ARG A 139 -21.11 -2.20 16.05
N GLY A 140 -21.64 -3.41 15.99
CA GLY A 140 -21.43 -4.50 16.95
C GLY A 140 -20.07 -5.17 16.79
N GLY A 141 -19.37 -4.89 15.68
CA GLY A 141 -17.92 -5.02 15.56
C GLY A 141 -17.13 -3.75 15.93
N LEU A 142 -17.81 -2.69 16.39
CA LEU A 142 -17.27 -1.36 16.72
C LEU A 142 -17.73 -0.79 18.09
N ASP A 143 -18.48 -1.53 18.91
CA ASP A 143 -18.94 -1.10 20.24
C ASP A 143 -18.22 -1.88 21.34
N ALA A 144 -16.92 -1.66 21.39
CA ALA A 144 -16.20 -1.42 22.63
C ALA A 144 -15.26 -0.24 22.34
N GLU A 145 -15.81 0.98 22.48
CA GLU A 145 -15.13 2.29 22.44
C GLU A 145 -13.94 2.44 21.47
N GLU A 146 -14.11 3.31 20.46
CA GLU A 146 -12.97 4.09 19.97
C GLU A 146 -13.37 5.50 19.51
N VAL A 147 -14.26 6.14 20.26
CA VAL A 147 -13.95 7.49 20.70
C VAL A 147 -12.94 7.27 21.82
N LEU A 148 -11.70 7.74 21.66
CA LEU A 148 -10.74 7.80 22.78
C LEU A 148 -11.53 8.31 24.00
N PRO A 149 -11.53 7.63 25.16
CA PRO A 149 -12.16 8.17 26.36
C PRO A 149 -11.78 9.63 26.46
N SER A 150 -12.78 10.52 26.55
CA SER A 150 -12.55 11.95 26.76
C SER A 150 -11.62 12.09 27.97
N GLY A 151 -10.32 12.34 27.72
CA GLY A 151 -9.27 12.29 28.74
C GLY A 151 -7.97 11.56 28.34
N LEU A 152 -7.96 10.67 27.34
CA LEU A 152 -6.70 10.11 26.86
C LEU A 152 -5.96 11.10 25.95
N PRO A 153 -4.64 11.28 26.14
CA PRO A 153 -3.89 12.24 25.35
C PRO A 153 -3.87 11.81 23.87
N PRO A 154 -3.79 12.76 22.92
CA PRO A 154 -3.67 12.46 21.49
C PRO A 154 -2.51 11.50 21.16
N THR A 155 -1.54 11.34 22.06
CA THR A 155 -0.36 10.48 21.92
C THR A 155 -0.62 9.02 22.28
N PHE A 156 -1.82 8.67 22.76
CA PHE A 156 -2.17 7.32 23.16
C PHE A 156 -2.27 6.37 21.96
N ILE A 157 -1.59 5.23 22.03
CA ILE A 157 -1.65 4.15 21.03
C ILE A 157 -2.34 2.96 21.69
N ARG A 158 -3.43 2.49 21.08
CA ARG A 158 -4.08 1.23 21.47
C ARG A 158 -3.31 0.06 20.86
N PHE A 159 -2.97 -0.93 21.68
CA PHE A 159 -2.32 -2.16 21.24
C PHE A 159 -3.35 -3.26 21.10
N SER A 160 -3.76 -3.55 19.86
CA SER A 160 -4.76 -4.56 19.49
C SER A 160 -4.52 -5.01 18.06
N HIS A 161 -5.12 -6.12 17.63
CA HIS A 161 -5.09 -6.50 16.23
C HIS A 161 -6.02 -5.62 15.40
N HIS A 162 -5.55 -5.16 14.24
CA HIS A 162 -6.35 -4.33 13.35
C HIS A 162 -6.80 -5.12 12.13
N SER A 163 -8.11 -5.36 11.99
CA SER A 163 -8.71 -5.79 10.72
C SER A 163 -8.30 -4.85 9.57
N TYR A 164 -8.45 -5.28 8.32
CA TYR A 164 -8.14 -4.43 7.18
C TYR A 164 -8.83 -3.05 7.25
N ALA A 165 -10.13 -3.04 7.60
CA ALA A 165 -10.89 -1.81 7.73
C ALA A 165 -10.37 -0.91 8.86
N GLN A 166 -10.01 -1.49 10.01
CA GLN A 166 -9.42 -0.75 11.13
C GLN A 166 -8.04 -0.19 10.78
N MET A 167 -7.18 -0.99 10.14
CA MET A 167 -5.86 -0.54 9.67
C MET A 167 -6.00 0.66 8.74
N VAL A 168 -6.85 0.58 7.71
CA VAL A 168 -7.09 1.69 6.77
C VAL A 168 -7.57 2.94 7.51
N ARG A 169 -8.50 2.79 8.45
CA ARG A 169 -9.03 3.89 9.27
C ARG A 169 -7.94 4.56 10.10
N VAL A 170 -7.11 3.78 10.81
CA VAL A 170 -6.03 4.29 11.65
C VAL A 170 -4.98 5.00 10.83
N LEU A 171 -4.57 4.47 9.68
CA LEU A 171 -3.58 5.10 8.80
C LEU A 171 -4.11 6.42 8.21
N ARG A 172 -5.34 6.43 7.70
CA ARG A 172 -5.96 7.66 7.16
C ARG A 172 -6.17 8.72 8.24
N ARG A 173 -6.59 8.32 9.45
CA ARG A 173 -6.71 9.21 10.63
C ARG A 173 -5.35 9.80 11.02
N THR A 174 -4.30 8.97 11.04
CA THR A 174 -2.93 9.39 11.36
C THR A 174 -2.42 10.41 10.33
N ALA A 175 -2.61 10.13 9.04
CA ALA A 175 -2.23 11.07 7.98
C ALA A 175 -3.02 12.38 8.06
N ALA A 176 -4.32 12.34 8.32
CA ALA A 176 -5.13 13.55 8.47
C ALA A 176 -4.66 14.44 9.63
N ARG A 177 -4.28 13.84 10.77
CA ARG A 177 -3.75 14.57 11.93
C ARG A 177 -2.39 15.22 11.65
N CYS A 178 -1.56 14.59 10.83
CA CYS A 178 -0.22 15.06 10.48
C CYS A 178 -0.10 15.42 9.00
N ALA A 179 -1.14 16.03 8.40
CA ALA A 179 -1.23 16.22 6.94
C ALA A 179 -0.09 17.06 6.32
N HIS A 180 0.61 17.86 7.12
CA HIS A 180 1.78 18.63 6.70
C HIS A 180 3.04 17.79 6.50
N ILE A 181 3.09 16.58 7.06
CA ILE A 181 4.23 15.65 6.94
C ILE A 181 3.83 14.25 6.52
N ALA A 182 2.55 13.93 6.42
CA ALA A 182 2.08 12.57 6.20
C ALA A 182 0.98 12.50 5.13
N LYS A 183 1.01 11.43 4.34
CA LYS A 183 -0.01 11.14 3.31
C LYS A 183 -0.17 9.64 3.12
N THR A 184 -1.42 9.19 2.96
CA THR A 184 -1.69 7.80 2.53
C THR A 184 -1.84 7.71 1.02
N TYR A 185 -1.38 6.60 0.43
CA TYR A 185 -1.64 6.26 -0.96
C TYR A 185 -1.63 4.74 -1.15
N SER A 186 -2.25 4.27 -2.23
CA SER A 186 -2.27 2.84 -2.58
C SER A 186 -1.24 2.53 -3.66
N ILE A 187 -0.48 1.43 -3.52
CA ILE A 187 0.45 0.95 -4.55
C ILE A 187 -0.19 -0.06 -5.51
N GLY A 188 -1.41 -0.48 -5.23
CA GLY A 188 -2.12 -1.53 -5.95
C GLY A 188 -3.21 -2.15 -5.09
N ARG A 189 -3.78 -3.24 -5.57
CA ARG A 189 -4.79 -4.01 -4.84
C ARG A 189 -4.33 -5.46 -4.71
N SER A 190 -4.71 -6.09 -3.60
CA SER A 190 -4.61 -7.54 -3.42
C SER A 190 -5.52 -8.27 -4.41
N PHE A 191 -5.43 -9.59 -4.44
CA PHE A 191 -6.29 -10.40 -5.30
C PHE A 191 -7.79 -10.21 -5.00
N GLU A 192 -8.18 -10.06 -3.74
CA GLU A 192 -9.58 -9.77 -3.34
C GLU A 192 -9.94 -8.27 -3.40
N GLY A 193 -9.08 -7.43 -4.00
CA GLY A 193 -9.40 -6.02 -4.26
C GLY A 193 -9.10 -5.06 -3.11
N LYS A 194 -8.51 -5.52 -2.00
CA LYS A 194 -8.10 -4.65 -0.87
C LYS A 194 -6.91 -3.79 -1.30
N GLU A 195 -6.94 -2.49 -1.01
CA GLU A 195 -5.80 -1.60 -1.28
C GLU A 195 -4.57 -2.03 -0.47
N LEU A 196 -3.42 -2.10 -1.15
CA LEU A 196 -2.11 -2.16 -0.50
C LEU A 196 -1.74 -0.73 -0.07
N LEU A 197 -2.26 -0.34 1.09
CA LEU A 197 -2.22 1.02 1.59
C LEU A 197 -0.87 1.32 2.26
N VAL A 198 -0.20 2.33 1.76
CA VAL A 198 1.04 2.90 2.30
C VAL A 198 0.71 4.20 3.04
N ILE A 199 1.36 4.43 4.18
CA ILE A 199 1.48 5.77 4.78
C ILE A 199 2.91 6.28 4.59
N GLU A 200 3.01 7.48 4.03
CA GLU A 200 4.26 8.20 3.80
C GLU A 200 4.45 9.25 4.89
N PHE A 201 5.70 9.45 5.32
CA PHE A 201 6.15 10.57 6.14
C PHE A 201 7.37 11.28 5.49
N SER A 202 7.31 12.60 5.31
CA SER A 202 8.40 13.45 4.81
C SER A 202 8.14 14.91 5.19
N GLY A 203 9.16 15.77 5.10
CA GLY A 203 8.99 17.23 5.19
C GLY A 203 8.08 17.81 4.09
N ARG A 204 7.98 17.15 2.92
CA ARG A 204 7.04 17.50 1.84
C ARG A 204 6.40 16.24 1.23
N PRO A 205 5.33 15.71 1.84
CA PRO A 205 4.75 14.44 1.42
C PRO A 205 4.20 14.48 -0.02
N GLY A 206 4.39 13.39 -0.74
CA GLY A 206 3.92 13.15 -2.11
C GLY A 206 4.91 13.52 -3.21
N GLN A 207 6.09 14.07 -2.88
CA GLN A 207 7.12 14.42 -3.85
C GLN A 207 8.49 13.99 -3.36
N HIS A 208 9.32 13.53 -4.29
CA HIS A 208 10.72 13.28 -4.03
C HIS A 208 11.47 14.62 -3.93
N GLU A 209 12.31 14.78 -2.91
CA GLU A 209 13.19 15.94 -2.77
C GLU A 209 14.63 15.58 -3.11
N LEU A 210 15.32 16.45 -3.85
CA LEU A 210 16.73 16.29 -4.19
C LEU A 210 17.57 15.98 -2.93
N MET A 211 18.32 14.88 -2.99
CA MET A 211 19.20 14.38 -1.92
C MET A 211 18.49 13.83 -0.68
N GLU A 212 17.15 13.80 -0.65
CA GLU A 212 16.37 13.12 0.39
C GLU A 212 16.27 11.61 0.07
N PRO A 213 16.86 10.74 0.89
CA PRO A 213 16.75 9.31 0.67
C PRO A 213 15.34 8.78 0.95
N GLU A 214 14.95 7.80 0.15
CA GLU A 214 13.69 7.08 0.26
C GLU A 214 13.90 5.76 1.03
N VAL A 215 13.11 5.54 2.08
CA VAL A 215 13.13 4.30 2.89
C VAL A 215 11.75 3.66 2.86
N LYS A 216 11.69 2.33 2.76
CA LYS A 216 10.41 1.60 2.94
C LYS A 216 10.50 0.51 4.00
N LEU A 217 9.45 0.37 4.80
CA LEU A 217 9.27 -0.77 5.70
C LEU A 217 8.00 -1.50 5.27
N ILE A 218 8.10 -2.82 5.10
CA ILE A 218 7.02 -3.67 4.63
C ILE A 218 6.73 -4.71 5.71
N GLY A 219 5.47 -4.86 6.09
CA GLY A 219 5.02 -5.90 7.01
C GLY A 219 4.10 -6.90 6.31
N ASN A 220 4.00 -8.09 6.91
CA ASN A 220 2.88 -9.00 6.68
C ASN A 220 2.73 -9.38 5.18
N ILE A 221 3.85 -9.69 4.53
CA ILE A 221 3.90 -10.39 3.24
C ILE A 221 3.36 -11.83 3.38
N HIS A 222 3.57 -12.44 4.54
CA HIS A 222 2.85 -13.62 5.00
C HIS A 222 1.72 -13.15 5.92
N GLY A 223 0.47 -13.44 5.55
CA GLY A 223 -0.70 -12.87 6.23
C GLY A 223 -0.81 -13.26 7.70
N ASN A 224 -0.27 -14.43 8.06
CA ASN A 224 -0.27 -14.94 9.43
C ASN A 224 0.92 -14.48 10.29
N GLU A 225 1.84 -13.71 9.73
CA GLU A 225 2.98 -13.10 10.42
C GLU A 225 2.60 -11.65 10.78
N VAL A 226 1.89 -11.51 11.91
CA VAL A 226 1.09 -10.32 12.25
C VAL A 226 1.88 -9.25 13.00
N ALA A 227 2.92 -9.64 13.75
CA ALA A 227 3.69 -8.67 14.54
C ALA A 227 4.19 -7.49 13.68
N GLY A 228 4.71 -7.76 12.48
CA GLY A 228 5.19 -6.73 11.56
C GLY A 228 4.12 -5.74 11.11
N ARG A 229 2.88 -6.22 10.90
CA ARG A 229 1.73 -5.37 10.57
C ARG A 229 1.46 -4.36 11.67
N GLU A 230 1.29 -4.86 12.89
CA GLU A 230 0.96 -4.02 14.04
C GLU A 230 2.09 -3.05 14.38
N MET A 231 3.36 -3.49 14.29
CA MET A 231 4.51 -2.60 14.52
C MET A 231 4.52 -1.39 13.59
N LEU A 232 4.16 -1.56 12.31
CA LEU A 232 4.12 -0.46 11.36
C LEU A 232 2.92 0.47 11.56
N ILE A 233 1.77 -0.06 12.02
CA ILE A 233 0.62 0.75 12.43
C ILE A 233 0.96 1.61 13.65
N TYR A 234 1.64 1.04 14.65
CA TYR A 234 2.08 1.77 15.85
C TYR A 234 3.17 2.78 15.53
N LEU A 235 4.12 2.42 14.66
CA LEU A 235 5.17 3.33 14.22
C LEU A 235 4.60 4.56 13.52
N ALA A 236 3.59 4.40 12.67
CA ALA A 236 2.92 5.52 12.03
C ALA A 236 2.32 6.52 13.05
N GLN A 237 1.60 6.00 14.05
CA GLN A 237 1.00 6.82 15.11
C GLN A 237 2.05 7.51 15.99
N TYR A 238 3.13 6.78 16.31
CA TYR A 238 4.27 7.28 17.09
C TYR A 238 4.99 8.42 16.37
N LEU A 239 5.33 8.24 15.09
CA LEU A 239 6.01 9.25 14.27
C LEU A 239 5.20 10.55 14.19
N CYS A 240 3.90 10.45 13.91
CA CYS A 240 3.00 11.62 13.89
C CYS A 240 2.95 12.31 15.26
N SER A 241 2.76 11.55 16.34
CA SER A 241 2.62 12.11 17.69
C SER A 241 3.91 12.79 18.16
N GLU A 242 5.05 12.15 18.02
CA GLU A 242 6.35 12.68 18.45
C GLU A 242 6.79 13.89 17.62
N TYR A 243 6.48 13.91 16.32
CA TYR A 243 6.76 15.08 15.49
C TYR A 243 5.98 16.30 15.97
N LEU A 244 4.68 16.14 16.25
CA LEU A 244 3.81 17.20 16.78
C LEU A 244 4.23 17.66 18.18
N LEU A 245 4.75 16.76 19.01
CA LEU A 245 5.30 17.10 20.33
C LEU A 245 6.66 17.80 20.26
N GLY A 246 7.26 17.94 19.08
CA GLY A 246 8.55 18.61 18.94
C GLY A 246 9.77 17.72 19.22
N ASN A 247 9.64 16.38 19.16
CA ASN A 247 10.77 15.48 19.37
C ASN A 247 11.88 15.75 18.34
N PRO A 248 13.08 16.22 18.75
CA PRO A 248 14.12 16.63 17.81
C PRO A 248 14.70 15.49 16.97
N ARG A 249 14.63 14.24 17.45
CA ARG A 249 15.08 13.06 16.69
C ARG A 249 14.10 12.77 15.56
N ILE A 250 12.80 12.70 15.87
CA ILE A 250 11.75 12.39 14.90
C ILE A 250 11.58 13.51 13.88
N GLN A 251 11.60 14.78 14.31
CA GLN A 251 11.57 15.90 13.38
C GLN A 251 12.75 15.89 12.42
N ARG A 252 13.97 15.62 12.92
CA ARG A 252 15.15 15.49 12.06
C ARG A 252 15.01 14.33 11.09
N LEU A 253 14.51 13.18 11.54
CA LEU A 253 14.35 11.99 10.72
C LEU A 253 13.41 12.27 9.55
N LEU A 254 12.19 12.76 9.83
CA LEU A 254 11.15 12.99 8.83
C LEU A 254 11.41 14.20 7.94
N ASN A 255 12.14 15.23 8.41
CA ASN A 255 12.53 16.37 7.57
C ASN A 255 13.75 16.10 6.69
N THR A 256 14.36 14.92 6.79
CA THR A 256 15.56 14.56 5.99
C THR A 256 15.44 13.21 5.30
N THR A 257 14.31 12.54 5.44
CA THR A 257 14.05 11.18 4.96
C THR A 257 12.60 11.09 4.56
N ARG A 258 12.35 10.50 3.39
CA ARG A 258 11.01 10.13 2.99
C ARG A 258 10.78 8.66 3.31
N LEU A 259 9.96 8.43 4.33
CA LEU A 259 9.71 7.12 4.92
C LEU A 259 8.34 6.61 4.49
N HIS A 260 8.31 5.41 3.92
CA HIS A 260 7.11 4.74 3.48
C HIS A 260 6.83 3.48 4.29
N LEU A 261 5.65 3.38 4.90
CA LEU A 261 5.26 2.22 5.69
C LEU A 261 4.12 1.50 4.97
N LEU A 262 4.33 0.23 4.61
CA LEU A 262 3.31 -0.68 4.09
C LEU A 262 3.01 -1.73 5.18
N PRO A 263 2.00 -1.54 6.04
CA PRO A 263 1.77 -2.47 7.14
C PRO A 263 1.36 -3.87 6.70
N SER A 264 0.65 -4.01 5.57
CA SER A 264 0.23 -5.31 5.07
C SER A 264 0.38 -5.40 3.55
N MET A 265 1.34 -6.21 3.11
CA MET A 265 1.48 -6.60 1.71
C MET A 265 0.50 -7.71 1.32
N ASN A 266 0.09 -8.57 2.27
CA ASN A 266 -0.88 -9.64 2.07
C ASN A 266 -2.10 -9.48 2.99
N PRO A 267 -2.96 -8.47 2.74
CA PRO A 267 -4.13 -8.25 3.58
C PRO A 267 -5.17 -9.37 3.44
N ASP A 268 -5.21 -10.10 2.31
CA ASP A 268 -6.14 -11.22 2.12
C ASP A 268 -5.76 -12.41 3.01
N GLY A 269 -4.48 -12.81 3.01
CA GLY A 269 -3.99 -13.86 3.90
C GLY A 269 -4.14 -13.50 5.38
N TYR A 270 -4.03 -12.21 5.73
CA TYR A 270 -4.27 -11.75 7.10
C TYR A 270 -5.70 -12.01 7.57
N GLU A 271 -6.71 -11.70 6.76
CA GLU A 271 -8.12 -11.93 7.16
C GLU A 271 -8.40 -13.43 7.39
N VAL A 272 -7.78 -14.31 6.59
CA VAL A 272 -7.84 -15.78 6.81
C VAL A 272 -7.21 -16.15 8.15
N ALA A 273 -6.01 -15.63 8.44
CA ALA A 273 -5.33 -15.91 9.71
C ALA A 273 -6.10 -15.33 10.92
N ALA A 274 -6.68 -14.14 10.77
CA ALA A 274 -7.41 -13.46 11.82
C ALA A 274 -8.74 -14.16 12.16
N ALA A 275 -9.38 -14.80 11.18
CA ALA A 275 -10.59 -15.60 11.39
C ALA A 275 -10.33 -16.84 12.27
N GLU A 276 -9.11 -17.38 12.28
CA GLU A 276 -8.72 -18.48 13.19
C GLU A 276 -8.37 -18.00 14.60
N GLY A 277 -8.00 -16.73 14.74
CA GLY A 277 -7.64 -16.10 16.01
C GLY A 277 -6.15 -16.14 16.34
N ALA A 278 -5.74 -15.23 17.22
CA ALA A 278 -4.37 -15.11 17.70
C ALA A 278 -3.97 -16.30 18.60
N GLY A 279 -2.69 -16.66 18.60
CA GLY A 279 -2.13 -17.74 19.43
C GLY A 279 -2.50 -19.17 18.99
N TYR A 280 -3.55 -19.36 18.19
CA TYR A 280 -4.08 -20.66 17.75
C TYR A 280 -3.95 -20.93 16.25
N ASN A 281 -3.51 -19.96 15.45
CA ASN A 281 -3.45 -20.13 14.02
C ASN A 281 -2.39 -21.19 13.61
N GLY A 282 -2.76 -22.06 12.67
CA GLY A 282 -1.81 -23.03 12.12
C GLY A 282 -0.58 -22.33 11.53
N TRP A 283 0.59 -22.97 11.57
CA TRP A 283 1.87 -22.40 11.10
C TRP A 283 1.83 -21.86 9.66
N THR A 284 0.85 -22.34 8.87
CA THR A 284 0.65 -22.04 7.46
C THR A 284 -0.69 -21.36 7.13
N SER A 285 -1.69 -21.37 8.03
CA SER A 285 -3.00 -20.80 7.69
C SER A 285 -2.91 -19.29 7.53
N GLY A 286 -3.44 -18.76 6.42
CA GLY A 286 -3.31 -17.35 6.05
C GLY A 286 -1.89 -16.90 5.66
N ARG A 287 -0.93 -17.82 5.49
CA ARG A 287 0.43 -17.48 5.04
C ARG A 287 0.45 -16.99 3.60
N GLN A 288 -0.10 -17.78 2.68
CA GLN A 288 -0.16 -17.46 1.26
C GLN A 288 -1.16 -16.33 0.97
N ASN A 289 -1.11 -15.74 -0.23
CA ASN A 289 -2.17 -14.84 -0.69
C ASN A 289 -3.46 -15.62 -1.04
N ALA A 290 -4.53 -14.92 -1.39
CA ALA A 290 -5.81 -15.55 -1.78
C ALA A 290 -5.73 -16.48 -3.01
N GLN A 291 -4.61 -16.46 -3.75
CA GLN A 291 -4.35 -17.37 -4.87
C GLN A 291 -3.50 -18.59 -4.49
N ASN A 292 -3.27 -18.81 -3.18
CA ASN A 292 -2.38 -19.83 -2.61
C ASN A 292 -0.92 -19.69 -3.06
N LEU A 293 -0.46 -18.47 -3.35
CA LEU A 293 0.94 -18.18 -3.67
C LEU A 293 1.68 -17.68 -2.43
N ASP A 294 2.85 -18.25 -2.14
CA ASP A 294 3.79 -17.64 -1.19
C ASP A 294 4.44 -16.43 -1.87
N LEU A 295 4.06 -15.23 -1.44
CA LEU A 295 4.54 -13.98 -2.03
C LEU A 295 6.06 -13.82 -1.91
N ASN A 296 6.69 -14.41 -0.87
CA ASN A 296 8.15 -14.41 -0.70
C ASN A 296 8.84 -15.57 -1.46
N ARG A 297 8.13 -16.20 -2.40
CA ARG A 297 8.65 -17.10 -3.45
C ARG A 297 8.20 -16.68 -4.85
N ASN A 298 7.54 -15.52 -4.97
CA ASN A 298 6.86 -15.10 -6.19
C ASN A 298 7.62 -14.02 -6.98
N PHE A 299 8.71 -13.47 -6.44
CA PHE A 299 9.56 -12.53 -7.15
C PHE A 299 10.44 -13.25 -8.20
N PRO A 300 10.95 -12.54 -9.21
CA PRO A 300 11.92 -13.12 -10.16
C PRO A 300 13.16 -13.62 -9.44
N ASP A 301 13.61 -14.84 -9.77
CA ASP A 301 14.89 -15.36 -9.32
C ASP A 301 16.05 -14.67 -10.07
N LEU A 302 16.47 -13.53 -9.56
CA LEU A 302 17.63 -12.81 -10.08
C LEU A 302 18.95 -13.32 -9.49
N THR A 303 18.91 -14.11 -8.42
CA THR A 303 20.12 -14.61 -7.75
C THR A 303 20.78 -15.71 -8.59
N SER A 304 20.00 -16.59 -9.22
CA SER A 304 20.50 -17.51 -10.25
C SER A 304 21.16 -16.79 -11.43
N GLU A 305 20.52 -15.72 -11.93
CA GLU A 305 21.10 -14.89 -12.98
C GLU A 305 22.38 -14.19 -12.53
N TYR A 306 22.42 -13.70 -11.29
CA TYR A 306 23.61 -13.12 -10.69
C TYR A 306 24.77 -14.12 -10.67
N TYR A 307 24.55 -15.37 -10.24
CA TYR A 307 25.59 -16.40 -10.25
C TYR A 307 26.10 -16.71 -11.65
N ARG A 308 25.19 -16.79 -12.63
CA ARG A 308 25.55 -16.98 -14.04
C ARG A 308 26.39 -15.80 -14.56
N LEU A 309 25.99 -14.56 -14.28
CA LEU A 309 26.70 -13.35 -14.71
C LEU A 309 28.04 -13.16 -13.99
N ALA A 310 28.14 -13.57 -12.73
CA ALA A 310 29.35 -13.43 -11.93
C ALA A 310 30.56 -14.20 -12.51
N SER A 311 30.31 -15.23 -13.34
CA SER A 311 31.31 -15.97 -14.11
C SER A 311 31.95 -15.15 -15.24
N SER A 312 31.27 -14.09 -15.71
CA SER A 312 31.75 -13.20 -16.76
C SER A 312 32.36 -11.92 -16.17
N ARG A 313 33.61 -11.62 -16.53
CA ARG A 313 34.35 -10.46 -15.99
C ARG A 313 33.76 -9.10 -16.37
N ASN A 314 33.04 -9.02 -17.48
CA ASN A 314 32.51 -7.76 -18.02
C ASN A 314 30.98 -7.65 -17.88
N ALA A 315 30.31 -8.67 -17.32
CA ALA A 315 28.87 -8.63 -17.14
C ALA A 315 28.48 -7.73 -15.96
N ARG A 316 27.40 -6.98 -16.14
CA ARG A 316 26.78 -6.20 -15.06
C ARG A 316 25.97 -7.15 -14.18
N SER A 317 26.11 -7.00 -12.86
CA SER A 317 25.45 -7.84 -11.84
C SER A 317 24.54 -7.04 -10.90
N ASP A 318 24.25 -5.80 -11.25
CA ASP A 318 23.30 -4.89 -10.62
C ASP A 318 22.23 -4.46 -11.64
N HIS A 319 21.05 -4.08 -11.17
CA HIS A 319 19.89 -3.74 -12.02
C HIS A 319 19.60 -4.82 -13.07
N ILE A 320 19.66 -6.10 -12.67
CA ILE A 320 19.45 -7.25 -13.55
C ILE A 320 18.03 -7.18 -14.10
N ALA A 321 17.89 -7.23 -15.42
CA ALA A 321 16.59 -7.21 -16.06
C ALA A 321 15.77 -8.45 -15.70
N ILE A 322 14.46 -8.27 -15.53
CA ILE A 322 13.55 -9.39 -15.23
C ILE A 322 13.51 -10.32 -16.45
N PRO A 323 13.87 -11.60 -16.32
CA PRO A 323 13.86 -12.52 -17.45
C PRO A 323 12.46 -12.70 -18.04
N GLN A 324 12.36 -12.81 -19.37
CA GLN A 324 11.06 -12.93 -20.04
C GLN A 324 10.26 -14.15 -19.56
N HIS A 325 10.94 -15.24 -19.23
CA HIS A 325 10.32 -16.49 -18.79
C HIS A 325 9.60 -16.36 -17.43
N TYR A 326 9.97 -15.39 -16.59
CA TYR A 326 9.28 -15.13 -15.32
C TYR A 326 7.79 -14.84 -15.54
N TRP A 327 7.47 -14.10 -16.61
CA TRP A 327 6.10 -13.69 -16.94
C TRP A 327 5.23 -14.82 -17.49
N TRP A 328 5.80 -15.98 -17.80
CA TRP A 328 5.04 -17.18 -18.17
C TRP A 328 4.41 -17.86 -16.95
N GLY A 329 4.93 -17.58 -15.74
CA GLY A 329 4.39 -18.08 -14.48
C GLY A 329 3.24 -17.22 -13.92
N LYS A 330 2.64 -17.71 -12.83
CA LYS A 330 1.58 -16.98 -12.11
C LYS A 330 2.20 -15.94 -11.17
N VAL A 331 2.11 -14.67 -11.56
CA VAL A 331 2.59 -13.54 -10.75
C VAL A 331 1.43 -12.89 -10.01
N ALA A 332 1.51 -12.86 -8.68
CA ALA A 332 0.50 -12.29 -7.81
C ALA A 332 0.35 -10.77 -8.00
N PRO A 333 -0.87 -10.21 -7.86
CA PRO A 333 -1.09 -8.77 -7.98
C PRO A 333 -0.30 -7.98 -6.92
N GLU A 334 -0.11 -8.54 -5.73
CA GLU A 334 0.68 -7.94 -4.66
C GLU A 334 2.16 -7.81 -5.06
N THR A 335 2.75 -8.87 -5.62
CA THR A 335 4.12 -8.87 -6.15
C THR A 335 4.27 -7.82 -7.26
N LYS A 336 3.32 -7.75 -8.20
CA LYS A 336 3.33 -6.72 -9.27
C LYS A 336 3.29 -5.31 -8.71
N ALA A 337 2.50 -5.07 -7.66
CA ALA A 337 2.40 -3.77 -7.01
C ALA A 337 3.74 -3.34 -6.39
N ILE A 338 4.44 -4.25 -5.70
CA ILE A 338 5.79 -3.98 -5.16
C ILE A 338 6.79 -3.68 -6.28
N MET A 339 6.84 -4.52 -7.32
CA MET A 339 7.75 -4.32 -8.46
C MET A 339 7.51 -2.97 -9.14
N LYS A 340 6.24 -2.59 -9.34
CA LYS A 340 5.86 -1.28 -9.88
C LYS A 340 6.31 -0.15 -8.95
N TRP A 341 6.06 -0.29 -7.64
CA TRP A 341 6.39 0.72 -6.65
C TRP A 341 7.90 1.00 -6.59
N MET A 342 8.72 -0.05 -6.57
CA MET A 342 10.18 0.04 -6.59
C MET A 342 10.73 0.74 -7.84
N ARG A 343 10.04 0.64 -8.98
CA ARG A 343 10.43 1.35 -10.21
C ARG A 343 10.13 2.85 -10.16
N THR A 344 9.13 3.24 -9.38
CA THR A 344 8.61 4.62 -9.35
C THR A 344 9.27 5.51 -8.28
N THR A 345 9.86 4.92 -7.25
CA THR A 345 10.47 5.64 -6.13
C THR A 345 11.91 5.15 -5.94
N PRO A 346 12.91 6.05 -5.82
CA PRO A 346 14.32 5.67 -5.72
C PRO A 346 14.70 5.16 -4.32
N PHE A 347 14.13 4.02 -3.91
CA PHE A 347 14.40 3.41 -2.60
C PHE A 347 15.88 3.09 -2.40
N VAL A 348 16.38 3.47 -1.22
CA VAL A 348 17.78 3.28 -0.80
C VAL A 348 17.89 2.14 0.21
N LEU A 349 16.99 2.12 1.20
CA LEU A 349 17.01 1.18 2.31
C LEU A 349 15.62 0.60 2.56
N SER A 350 15.56 -0.67 2.96
CA SER A 350 14.30 -1.34 3.27
C SER A 350 14.44 -2.44 4.30
N ALA A 351 13.34 -2.74 4.97
CA ALA A 351 13.18 -3.98 5.72
C ALA A 351 11.80 -4.62 5.49
N SER A 352 11.79 -5.95 5.33
CA SER A 352 10.58 -6.77 5.37
C SER A 352 10.45 -7.39 6.76
N LEU A 353 9.30 -7.20 7.42
CA LEU A 353 9.02 -7.66 8.77
C LEU A 353 8.20 -8.96 8.73
N HIS A 354 8.73 -9.99 9.39
CA HIS A 354 8.26 -11.36 9.40
C HIS A 354 8.07 -11.89 10.83
N GLY A 355 7.53 -13.11 10.94
CA GLY A 355 7.43 -13.85 12.19
C GLY A 355 7.62 -15.35 11.99
N GLY A 356 8.10 -16.02 13.03
CA GLY A 356 8.40 -17.45 13.03
C GLY A 356 9.74 -17.78 13.66
N ASP A 357 10.63 -16.79 13.79
CA ASP A 357 11.85 -16.88 14.57
C ASP A 357 12.21 -15.50 15.16
N LEU A 358 13.39 -15.34 15.75
CA LEU A 358 13.88 -14.06 16.29
C LEU A 358 15.31 -13.80 15.82
N VAL A 359 15.44 -13.25 14.61
CA VAL A 359 16.73 -13.04 13.93
C VAL A 359 16.59 -11.99 12.83
N VAL A 360 17.69 -11.32 12.47
CA VAL A 360 17.75 -10.50 11.25
C VAL A 360 18.49 -11.25 10.16
N SER A 361 17.76 -11.63 9.10
CA SER A 361 18.32 -12.24 7.90
C SER A 361 18.73 -11.18 6.87
N TYR A 362 19.86 -11.38 6.20
CA TYR A 362 20.34 -10.51 5.12
C TYR A 362 20.72 -11.31 3.86
N PRO A 363 20.63 -10.69 2.67
CA PRO A 363 20.97 -11.33 1.40
C PRO A 363 22.35 -11.99 1.34
N PHE A 364 22.56 -12.98 0.45
CA PHE A 364 21.52 -13.58 -0.39
C PHE A 364 20.68 -14.62 0.35
N ASP A 365 19.41 -14.74 -0.03
CA ASP A 365 18.47 -15.77 0.43
C ASP A 365 18.62 -17.09 -0.37
N PHE A 366 19.06 -17.02 -1.63
CA PHE A 366 19.31 -18.21 -2.45
C PHE A 366 20.77 -18.67 -2.38
N SER A 367 20.98 -19.96 -2.16
CA SER A 367 22.31 -20.58 -2.12
C SER A 367 22.87 -20.85 -3.52
N LYS A 368 24.20 -20.77 -3.66
CA LYS A 368 24.91 -21.20 -4.87
C LYS A 368 25.20 -22.72 -4.91
N HIS A 369 24.75 -23.47 -3.91
CA HIS A 369 24.99 -24.90 -3.83
C HIS A 369 24.31 -25.61 -5.01
N PRO A 370 24.95 -26.59 -5.68
CA PRO A 370 24.37 -27.24 -6.86
C PRO A 370 23.05 -27.97 -6.58
N GLN A 371 22.84 -28.42 -5.35
CA GLN A 371 21.60 -29.05 -4.88
C GLN A 371 20.67 -28.07 -4.14
N GLU A 372 20.94 -26.77 -4.25
CA GLU A 372 20.18 -25.69 -3.59
C GLU A 372 20.12 -25.79 -2.06
N GLU A 373 21.00 -26.59 -1.44
CA GLU A 373 21.11 -26.73 0.01
C GLU A 373 21.58 -25.44 0.68
N LYS A 374 21.29 -25.31 1.98
CA LYS A 374 21.74 -24.17 2.78
C LYS A 374 23.26 -24.03 2.73
N MET A 375 23.73 -22.86 2.34
CA MET A 375 25.15 -22.52 2.29
C MET A 375 25.27 -21.01 2.34
N PHE A 376 26.25 -20.53 3.10
CA PHE A 376 26.63 -19.12 3.10
C PHE A 376 26.83 -18.56 1.68
N SER A 377 26.00 -17.57 1.33
CA SER A 377 26.03 -16.91 0.04
C SER A 377 26.16 -15.38 0.17
N PRO A 378 27.39 -14.85 0.13
CA PRO A 378 27.64 -13.44 0.38
C PRO A 378 27.28 -12.55 -0.81
N THR A 379 26.78 -11.35 -0.51
CA THR A 379 26.66 -10.27 -1.49
C THR A 379 28.00 -9.55 -1.70
N PRO A 380 28.17 -8.80 -2.81
CA PRO A 380 29.27 -7.84 -2.95
C PRO A 380 29.35 -6.82 -1.79
N ASP A 381 28.21 -6.47 -1.20
CA ASP A 381 28.06 -5.51 -0.10
C ASP A 381 27.92 -6.19 1.29
N GLU A 382 28.44 -7.41 1.44
CA GLU A 382 28.36 -8.26 2.65
C GLU A 382 28.65 -7.49 3.96
N LYS A 383 29.70 -6.67 3.97
CA LYS A 383 30.09 -5.87 5.14
C LYS A 383 29.02 -4.84 5.50
N MET A 384 28.38 -4.24 4.50
CA MET A 384 27.31 -3.26 4.71
C MET A 384 26.03 -3.95 5.19
N PHE A 385 25.65 -5.08 4.59
CA PHE A 385 24.48 -5.85 5.04
C PHE A 385 24.61 -6.34 6.48
N LYS A 386 25.78 -6.87 6.88
CA LYS A 386 26.05 -7.20 8.28
C LYS A 386 25.90 -6.00 9.21
N LEU A 387 26.35 -4.82 8.78
CA LEU A 387 26.21 -3.59 9.55
C LEU A 387 24.74 -3.15 9.67
N LEU A 388 23.96 -3.27 8.60
CA LEU A 388 22.52 -2.99 8.60
C LEU A 388 21.75 -3.95 9.51
N ALA A 389 22.02 -5.26 9.40
CA ALA A 389 21.38 -6.28 10.23
C ALA A 389 21.68 -6.05 11.72
N ARG A 390 22.95 -5.75 12.05
CA ARG A 390 23.35 -5.41 13.43
C ARG A 390 22.75 -4.13 13.95
N ALA A 391 22.52 -3.12 13.09
CA ALA A 391 21.85 -1.90 13.52
C ALA A 391 20.44 -2.17 14.09
N TYR A 392 19.76 -3.21 13.60
CA TYR A 392 18.52 -3.66 14.22
C TYR A 392 18.77 -4.59 15.40
N ALA A 393 19.51 -5.68 15.19
CA ALA A 393 19.67 -6.76 16.15
C ALA A 393 20.37 -6.31 17.45
N ASP A 394 21.42 -5.49 17.37
CA ASP A 394 22.23 -5.08 18.51
C ASP A 394 21.48 -4.11 19.45
N VAL A 395 20.35 -3.56 19.00
CA VAL A 395 19.51 -2.62 19.75
C VAL A 395 18.22 -3.29 20.25
N HIS A 396 17.85 -4.44 19.69
CA HIS A 396 16.65 -5.17 20.07
C HIS A 396 16.89 -5.98 21.35
N PRO A 397 16.19 -5.68 22.47
CA PRO A 397 16.49 -6.25 23.78
C PRO A 397 16.54 -7.79 23.80
N MET A 398 15.55 -8.44 23.15
CA MET A 398 15.49 -9.90 23.12
C MET A 398 16.47 -10.52 22.12
N MET A 399 16.88 -9.81 21.06
CA MET A 399 17.88 -10.35 20.12
C MET A 399 19.28 -10.28 20.74
N MET A 400 19.51 -9.34 21.65
CA MET A 400 20.75 -9.22 22.42
C MET A 400 20.80 -10.09 23.67
N ASP A 401 19.65 -10.53 24.17
CA ASP A 401 19.60 -11.46 25.29
C ASP A 401 20.35 -12.77 24.93
N ARG A 402 21.25 -13.19 25.82
CA ARG A 402 22.07 -14.40 25.65
C ARG A 402 21.41 -15.65 26.22
N SER A 403 20.20 -15.54 26.77
CA SER A 403 19.44 -16.67 27.27
C SER A 403 18.94 -17.57 26.13
N GLU A 404 18.70 -18.85 26.45
CA GLU A 404 18.06 -19.82 25.54
C GLU A 404 16.53 -19.70 25.57
N ASN A 405 15.96 -18.90 26.48
CA ASN A 405 14.52 -18.73 26.72
C ASN A 405 13.80 -17.84 25.67
N ARG A 406 14.39 -17.72 24.48
CA ARG A 406 13.93 -16.86 23.38
C ARG A 406 13.08 -17.70 22.42
N CYS A 407 13.55 -17.90 21.20
CA CYS A 407 13.06 -18.95 20.28
C CYS A 407 13.97 -20.19 20.38
N GLY A 408 14.10 -20.76 21.58
CA GLY A 408 14.97 -21.94 21.83
C GLY A 408 16.47 -21.66 21.69
N GLY A 409 16.91 -20.40 21.81
CA GLY A 409 18.33 -20.03 21.69
C GLY A 409 18.88 -20.05 20.26
N ASN A 410 18.02 -20.16 19.25
CA ASN A 410 18.42 -20.08 17.84
C ASN A 410 19.29 -18.83 17.59
N PHE A 411 20.36 -19.00 16.80
CA PHE A 411 21.28 -17.93 16.38
C PHE A 411 22.06 -17.17 17.47
N LEU A 412 22.01 -17.59 18.75
CA LEU A 412 22.79 -17.01 19.86
C LEU A 412 24.27 -16.83 19.49
N LYS A 413 24.89 -17.90 18.96
CA LYS A 413 26.32 -17.92 18.59
C LYS A 413 26.68 -16.98 17.42
N ARG A 414 25.67 -16.48 16.70
CA ARG A 414 25.82 -15.63 15.51
C ARG A 414 25.46 -14.16 15.77
N GLY A 415 25.10 -13.81 17.01
CA GLY A 415 24.68 -12.45 17.38
C GLY A 415 23.33 -12.07 16.77
N SER A 416 22.43 -13.04 16.61
CA SER A 416 21.05 -12.84 16.12
C SER A 416 20.97 -12.18 14.73
N ILE A 417 22.01 -12.35 13.91
CA ILE A 417 22.01 -12.07 12.48
C ILE A 417 22.39 -13.32 11.70
N ILE A 418 21.86 -13.47 10.48
CA ILE A 418 22.18 -14.62 9.63
C ILE A 418 22.12 -14.25 8.14
N ASN A 419 22.96 -14.88 7.32
CA ASN A 419 22.80 -14.83 5.87
C ASN A 419 21.64 -15.76 5.49
N GLY A 420 20.70 -15.29 4.66
CA GLY A 420 19.47 -16.03 4.35
C GLY A 420 19.73 -17.45 3.86
N ALA A 421 20.57 -17.60 2.84
CA ALA A 421 20.94 -18.89 2.27
C ALA A 421 21.65 -19.83 3.27
N ASP A 422 22.38 -19.30 4.25
CA ASP A 422 23.02 -20.10 5.32
C ASP A 422 22.02 -20.59 6.37
N TRP A 423 20.91 -19.89 6.53
CA TRP A 423 19.80 -20.34 7.36
C TRP A 423 19.02 -21.45 6.64
N TYR A 424 18.44 -21.12 5.49
CA TYR A 424 17.80 -22.02 4.55
C TYR A 424 17.72 -21.34 3.18
N SER A 425 17.95 -22.11 2.11
CA SER A 425 18.03 -21.59 0.75
C SER A 425 16.66 -21.57 0.08
N PHE A 426 16.33 -20.49 -0.64
CA PHE A 426 15.17 -20.42 -1.51
C PHE A 426 15.30 -19.33 -2.59
N THR A 427 14.62 -19.51 -3.72
CA THR A 427 14.56 -18.53 -4.81
C THR A 427 13.30 -17.66 -4.72
N GLY A 428 13.29 -16.54 -5.46
CA GLY A 428 12.12 -15.69 -5.63
C GLY A 428 11.72 -14.89 -4.39
N GLY A 429 12.67 -14.64 -3.48
CA GLY A 429 12.52 -13.78 -2.32
C GLY A 429 12.52 -12.29 -2.68
N MET A 430 11.76 -11.48 -1.91
CA MET A 430 11.68 -10.03 -2.11
C MET A 430 13.00 -9.31 -1.81
N SER A 431 13.75 -9.80 -0.82
CA SER A 431 15.00 -9.17 -0.35
C SER A 431 16.09 -9.19 -1.42
N ASP A 432 16.35 -10.37 -2.00
CA ASP A 432 17.29 -10.54 -3.12
C ASP A 432 16.85 -9.74 -4.35
N PHE A 433 15.56 -9.73 -4.66
CA PHE A 433 15.02 -8.95 -5.79
C PHE A 433 15.27 -7.44 -5.62
N ASN A 434 15.07 -6.89 -4.42
CA ASN A 434 15.37 -5.49 -4.12
C ASN A 434 16.81 -5.13 -4.48
N TYR A 435 17.76 -5.92 -3.97
CA TYR A 435 19.17 -5.67 -4.16
C TYR A 435 19.62 -5.88 -5.62
N LEU A 436 19.10 -6.90 -6.31
CA LEU A 436 19.58 -7.23 -7.66
C LEU A 436 18.89 -6.42 -8.77
N HIS A 437 17.66 -5.96 -8.57
CA HIS A 437 16.90 -5.23 -9.59
C HIS A 437 16.97 -3.70 -9.43
N SER A 438 17.31 -3.20 -8.24
CA SER A 438 17.26 -1.76 -7.91
C SER A 438 18.48 -1.30 -7.12
N ASN A 439 18.46 -0.04 -6.64
CA ASN A 439 19.45 0.48 -5.71
C ASN A 439 19.17 0.08 -4.24
N CYS A 440 18.00 -0.49 -3.95
CA CYS A 440 17.49 -0.66 -2.59
C CYS A 440 18.14 -1.83 -1.87
N PHE A 441 18.69 -1.58 -0.68
CA PHE A 441 19.21 -2.63 0.20
C PHE A 441 18.09 -3.05 1.14
N GLU A 442 17.62 -4.30 1.05
CA GLU A 442 16.58 -4.84 1.92
C GLU A 442 17.13 -5.90 2.87
N ILE A 443 16.68 -5.89 4.12
CA ILE A 443 16.89 -6.97 5.09
C ILE A 443 15.55 -7.58 5.49
N THR A 444 15.59 -8.79 6.04
CA THR A 444 14.41 -9.50 6.55
C THR A 444 14.52 -9.58 8.07
N VAL A 445 13.51 -9.09 8.79
CA VAL A 445 13.50 -9.05 10.27
C VAL A 445 12.43 -10.00 10.79
N GLU A 446 12.85 -11.07 11.45
CA GLU A 446 11.96 -11.99 12.17
C GLU A 446 11.73 -11.44 13.59
N LEU A 447 10.50 -11.01 13.88
CA LEU A 447 10.19 -10.24 15.10
C LEU A 447 9.87 -11.10 16.33
N GLY A 448 9.71 -12.41 16.15
CA GLY A 448 9.38 -13.34 17.22
C GLY A 448 8.88 -14.69 16.70
N CYS A 449 8.99 -15.72 17.54
CA CYS A 449 8.65 -17.10 17.17
C CYS A 449 7.15 -17.32 16.96
N VAL A 450 6.31 -16.57 17.68
CA VAL A 450 4.86 -16.64 17.54
C VAL A 450 4.45 -15.74 16.38
N LYS A 451 4.04 -16.33 15.26
CA LYS A 451 3.68 -15.61 14.03
C LYS A 451 2.50 -14.65 14.25
N PHE A 452 1.47 -15.13 14.95
CA PHE A 452 0.30 -14.35 15.34
C PHE A 452 0.23 -14.27 16.88
N PRO A 453 1.01 -13.35 17.49
CA PRO A 453 1.05 -13.21 18.94
C PRO A 453 -0.30 -12.72 19.47
N PRO A 454 -0.70 -13.08 20.70
CA PRO A 454 -1.92 -12.58 21.31
C PRO A 454 -1.81 -11.08 21.64
N GLU A 455 -2.94 -10.38 21.79
CA GLU A 455 -2.99 -8.93 21.93
C GLU A 455 -2.19 -8.40 23.12
N GLU A 456 -2.22 -9.11 24.25
CA GLU A 456 -1.48 -8.77 25.47
C GLU A 456 0.05 -8.72 25.25
N ALA A 457 0.57 -9.40 24.23
CA ALA A 457 2.00 -9.38 23.89
C ALA A 457 2.38 -8.17 23.01
N LEU A 458 1.43 -7.52 22.34
CA LEU A 458 1.72 -6.48 21.34
C LEU A 458 2.43 -5.27 21.92
N TYR A 459 2.07 -4.86 23.15
CA TYR A 459 2.75 -3.76 23.84
C TYR A 459 4.24 -4.08 24.08
N THR A 460 4.55 -5.27 24.56
CA THR A 460 5.92 -5.72 24.83
C THR A 460 6.72 -5.83 23.53
N ILE A 461 6.12 -6.39 22.46
CA ILE A 461 6.74 -6.46 21.14
C ILE A 461 7.05 -5.04 20.62
N TRP A 462 6.13 -4.09 20.80
CA TRP A 462 6.35 -2.68 20.47
C TRP A 462 7.53 -2.06 21.24
N GLN A 463 7.59 -2.27 22.56
CA GLN A 463 8.70 -1.77 23.39
C GLN A 463 10.05 -2.31 22.90
N HIS A 464 10.10 -3.57 22.47
CA HIS A 464 11.33 -4.18 21.97
C HIS A 464 11.74 -3.68 20.57
N ASN A 465 10.78 -3.30 19.72
CA ASN A 465 11.03 -3.02 18.30
C ASN A 465 11.02 -1.54 17.93
N LYS A 466 10.41 -0.66 18.73
CA LYS A 466 10.36 0.79 18.45
C LYS A 466 11.74 1.39 18.20
N GLU A 467 12.69 1.16 19.12
CA GLU A 467 14.04 1.72 19.00
C GLU A 467 14.86 1.06 17.86
N PRO A 468 14.86 -0.27 17.70
CA PRO A 468 15.48 -0.93 16.53
C PRO A 468 14.96 -0.43 15.18
N LEU A 469 13.64 -0.23 15.03
CA LEU A 469 13.03 0.29 13.80
C LEU A 469 13.56 1.70 13.49
N LEU A 470 13.57 2.59 14.47
CA LEU A 470 14.09 3.96 14.29
C LEU A 470 15.60 3.94 13.96
N ASN A 471 16.39 3.19 14.72
CA ASN A 471 17.83 3.08 14.51
C ASN A 471 18.16 2.50 13.13
N PHE A 472 17.38 1.53 12.65
CA PHE A 472 17.52 0.98 11.31
C PHE A 472 17.19 2.00 10.22
N VAL A 473 16.06 2.73 10.31
CA VAL A 473 15.72 3.77 9.32
C VAL A 473 16.81 4.85 9.26
N GLU A 474 17.38 5.24 10.40
CA GLU A 474 18.48 6.21 10.48
C GLU A 474 19.75 5.74 9.73
N MET A 475 19.93 4.44 9.50
CA MET A 475 21.06 3.90 8.74
C MET A 475 21.07 4.34 7.26
N VAL A 476 19.95 4.80 6.72
CA VAL A 476 19.89 5.34 5.35
C VAL A 476 20.82 6.55 5.17
N HIS A 477 21.15 7.25 6.26
CA HIS A 477 22.09 8.38 6.28
C HIS A 477 23.55 7.96 6.44
N ARG A 478 23.91 6.71 6.16
CA ARG A 478 25.30 6.26 6.11
C ARG A 478 25.87 6.20 4.70
N GLY A 479 27.19 6.13 4.61
CA GLY A 479 27.91 6.12 3.33
C GLY A 479 27.97 7.52 2.70
N ILE A 480 27.68 7.58 1.40
CA ILE A 480 27.74 8.81 0.62
C ILE A 480 26.44 9.07 -0.12
N LYS A 481 26.15 10.34 -0.37
CA LYS A 481 25.12 10.77 -1.31
C LYS A 481 25.63 11.98 -2.09
N GLY A 482 25.02 12.30 -3.22
CA GLY A 482 25.48 13.42 -4.04
C GLY A 482 24.68 13.54 -5.29
N VAL A 483 25.03 14.53 -6.12
CA VAL A 483 24.42 14.74 -7.43
C VAL A 483 25.47 14.55 -8.52
N VAL A 484 25.08 13.85 -9.59
CA VAL A 484 25.85 13.76 -10.84
C VAL A 484 25.25 14.70 -11.86
N MET A 485 26.04 15.68 -12.28
CA MET A 485 25.66 16.68 -13.27
C MET A 485 26.68 16.73 -14.41
N ASP A 486 26.29 17.32 -15.53
CA ASP A 486 27.26 17.72 -16.55
C ASP A 486 27.94 19.06 -16.18
N LYS A 487 28.92 19.46 -17.00
CA LYS A 487 29.63 20.74 -16.83
C LYS A 487 28.74 21.99 -16.96
N PHE A 488 27.51 21.84 -17.47
CA PHE A 488 26.53 22.91 -17.64
C PHE A 488 25.50 22.92 -16.50
N GLY A 489 25.64 22.05 -15.50
CA GLY A 489 24.72 21.95 -14.36
C GLY A 489 23.47 21.11 -14.66
N LYS A 490 23.39 20.43 -15.80
CA LYS A 490 22.26 19.53 -16.10
C LYS A 490 22.41 18.23 -15.30
N PRO A 491 21.39 17.78 -14.56
CA PRO A 491 21.43 16.49 -13.88
C PRO A 491 21.52 15.33 -14.87
N ILE A 492 22.31 14.32 -14.53
CA ILE A 492 22.49 13.11 -15.34
C ILE A 492 21.77 11.94 -14.67
N LYS A 493 20.59 11.61 -15.16
CA LYS A 493 19.84 10.40 -14.79
C LYS A 493 20.56 9.13 -15.24
N ASN A 494 20.42 8.05 -14.47
CA ASN A 494 21.00 6.73 -14.75
C ASN A 494 22.54 6.73 -14.88
N ALA A 495 23.23 7.74 -14.35
CA ALA A 495 24.68 7.70 -14.18
C ALA A 495 25.03 6.61 -13.16
N ARG A 496 26.10 5.86 -13.43
CA ARG A 496 26.57 4.79 -12.55
C ARG A 496 27.54 5.33 -11.53
N ILE A 497 27.34 4.94 -10.28
CA ILE A 497 28.30 5.14 -9.19
C ILE A 497 28.91 3.78 -8.87
N VAL A 498 30.18 3.64 -9.24
CA VAL A 498 30.97 2.42 -9.08
C VAL A 498 31.89 2.57 -7.88
N VAL A 499 31.97 1.55 -7.03
CA VAL A 499 32.92 1.52 -5.91
C VAL A 499 33.96 0.45 -6.18
N LYS A 500 35.23 0.83 -6.31
CA LYS A 500 36.31 -0.11 -6.64
C LYS A 500 36.38 -1.22 -5.59
N GLY A 501 36.25 -2.47 -6.04
CA GLY A 501 36.29 -3.66 -5.19
C GLY A 501 34.91 -4.18 -4.77
N ILE A 502 33.83 -3.44 -5.04
CA ILE A 502 32.45 -3.89 -4.81
C ILE A 502 31.76 -4.06 -6.17
N ARG A 503 31.44 -5.31 -6.53
CA ARG A 503 30.80 -5.64 -7.83
C ARG A 503 29.28 -5.50 -7.75
N HIS A 504 28.81 -4.33 -7.36
CA HIS A 504 27.40 -3.97 -7.35
C HIS A 504 27.32 -2.45 -7.41
N ASP A 505 26.97 -1.90 -8.57
CA ASP A 505 26.88 -0.45 -8.78
C ASP A 505 25.48 0.05 -8.47
N ILE A 506 25.36 1.35 -8.17
CA ILE A 506 24.06 2.03 -8.11
C ILE A 506 23.92 3.01 -9.26
N THR A 507 22.68 3.45 -9.50
CA THR A 507 22.35 4.47 -10.50
C THR A 507 21.76 5.73 -9.88
N THR A 508 21.94 6.87 -10.54
CA THR A 508 21.29 8.13 -10.16
C THR A 508 19.80 8.14 -10.52
N ALA A 509 19.00 8.81 -9.69
CA ALA A 509 17.59 9.06 -9.91
C ALA A 509 17.38 10.15 -11.01
N PRO A 510 16.13 10.49 -11.38
CA PRO A 510 15.85 11.48 -12.43
C PRO A 510 16.53 12.84 -12.26
N ASP A 511 16.68 13.31 -11.02
CA ASP A 511 17.31 14.59 -10.68
C ASP A 511 18.84 14.49 -10.54
N GLY A 512 19.42 13.34 -10.93
CA GLY A 512 20.86 13.10 -10.95
C GLY A 512 21.45 12.79 -9.57
N ASP A 513 20.65 12.79 -8.52
CA ASP A 513 21.07 12.41 -7.18
C ASP A 513 21.17 10.90 -6.98
N TYR A 514 21.97 10.51 -6.01
CA TYR A 514 22.23 9.13 -5.67
C TYR A 514 22.54 8.97 -4.17
N TRP A 515 22.37 7.75 -3.67
CA TRP A 515 22.74 7.36 -2.31
C TRP A 515 23.44 6.01 -2.37
N ARG A 516 24.68 5.96 -1.86
CA ARG A 516 25.47 4.74 -1.75
C ARG A 516 25.78 4.45 -0.29
N LEU A 517 25.11 3.45 0.27
CA LEU A 517 25.44 2.89 1.57
C LEU A 517 26.82 2.25 1.51
N LEU A 518 27.71 2.62 2.44
CA LEU A 518 29.06 2.10 2.53
C LEU A 518 29.47 1.93 3.99
N PRO A 519 30.21 0.86 4.32
CA PRO A 519 30.77 0.70 5.65
C PRO A 519 31.92 1.72 5.87
N PRO A 520 32.30 1.96 7.14
CA PRO A 520 33.48 2.77 7.45
C PRO A 520 34.74 2.28 6.73
N GLY A 521 35.54 3.21 6.23
CA GLY A 521 36.76 2.91 5.47
C GLY A 521 37.03 3.88 4.33
N SER A 522 38.15 3.67 3.64
CA SER A 522 38.51 4.42 2.43
C SER A 522 38.01 3.69 1.18
N HIS A 523 37.31 4.42 0.31
CA HIS A 523 36.70 3.91 -0.91
C HIS A 523 37.15 4.73 -2.12
N ILE A 524 37.30 4.08 -3.28
CA ILE A 524 37.53 4.76 -4.56
C ILE A 524 36.22 4.68 -5.33
N VAL A 525 35.60 5.84 -5.55
CA VAL A 525 34.29 6.00 -6.15
C VAL A 525 34.45 6.58 -7.54
N ILE A 526 33.77 6.00 -8.52
CA ILE A 526 33.82 6.40 -9.93
C ILE A 526 32.41 6.72 -10.39
N ALA A 527 32.17 7.94 -10.86
CA ALA A 527 30.93 8.29 -11.55
C ALA A 527 31.15 8.24 -13.06
N GLN A 528 30.23 7.60 -13.78
CA GLN A 528 30.29 7.47 -15.22
C GLN A 528 28.89 7.37 -15.84
N ALA A 529 28.72 7.91 -17.05
CA ALA A 529 27.48 7.83 -17.80
C ALA A 529 27.78 7.68 -19.30
N PRO A 530 26.90 7.02 -20.09
CA PRO A 530 27.06 6.94 -21.54
C PRO A 530 27.17 8.34 -22.17
N GLY A 531 28.19 8.56 -23.01
CA GLY A 531 28.45 9.86 -23.63
C GLY A 531 29.23 10.85 -22.77
N TYR A 532 29.70 10.46 -21.57
CA TYR A 532 30.47 11.31 -20.67
C TYR A 532 31.80 10.68 -20.25
N SER A 533 32.79 11.51 -19.94
CA SER A 533 34.04 11.10 -19.31
C SER A 533 33.79 10.67 -17.86
N LYS A 534 34.41 9.57 -17.41
CA LYS A 534 34.34 9.15 -16.01
C LYS A 534 35.14 10.07 -15.08
N VAL A 535 34.67 10.24 -13.85
CA VAL A 535 35.35 10.98 -12.78
C VAL A 535 35.59 10.06 -11.59
N ILE A 536 36.79 10.12 -11.00
CA ILE A 536 37.22 9.25 -9.91
C ILE A 536 37.51 10.12 -8.67
N LYS A 537 36.97 9.72 -7.52
CA LYS A 537 37.23 10.36 -6.22
C LYS A 537 37.58 9.32 -5.16
N LYS A 538 38.52 9.65 -4.28
CA LYS A 538 38.77 8.89 -3.05
C LYS A 538 37.94 9.50 -1.93
N VAL A 539 37.15 8.68 -1.24
CA VAL A 539 36.27 9.10 -0.14
C VAL A 539 36.58 8.27 1.10
N THR A 540 36.59 8.91 2.27
CA THR A 540 36.79 8.23 3.56
C THR A 540 35.54 8.36 4.41
N ILE A 541 34.99 7.22 4.82
CA ILE A 541 33.80 7.13 5.67
C ILE A 541 34.25 6.86 7.12
N PRO A 542 34.01 7.78 8.06
CA PRO A 542 34.39 7.59 9.47
C PRO A 542 33.53 6.51 10.14
N ALA A 543 34.06 5.89 11.19
CA ALA A 543 33.35 4.87 11.97
C ALA A 543 32.06 5.41 12.61
N ARG A 544 32.13 6.63 13.14
CA ARG A 544 31.01 7.37 13.74
C ARG A 544 30.52 8.44 12.77
N LEU A 545 29.77 8.05 11.75
CA LEU A 545 29.13 8.96 10.82
C LEU A 545 27.70 9.26 11.29
N LYS A 546 27.38 10.54 11.55
CA LYS A 546 26.03 10.99 11.95
C LYS A 546 25.14 11.41 10.77
N LYS A 547 25.73 11.68 9.60
CA LYS A 547 25.05 12.13 8.37
C LYS A 547 25.83 11.65 7.15
N ALA A 548 25.15 11.30 6.06
CA ALA A 548 25.82 10.82 4.84
C ALA A 548 26.78 11.88 4.29
N GLY A 549 27.96 11.45 3.84
CA GLY A 549 28.94 12.35 3.23
C GLY A 549 28.46 12.83 1.86
N ARG A 550 28.46 14.14 1.61
CA ARG A 550 28.10 14.69 0.29
C ARG A 550 29.27 14.58 -0.69
N VAL A 551 29.06 13.93 -1.84
CA VAL A 551 30.07 13.74 -2.89
C VAL A 551 29.44 13.97 -4.26
N ASP A 552 29.53 15.19 -4.79
CA ASP A 552 28.97 15.49 -6.11
C ASP A 552 29.95 15.14 -7.23
N PHE A 553 29.46 14.83 -8.43
CA PHE A 553 30.29 14.56 -9.60
C PHE A 553 29.87 15.43 -10.78
N ILE A 554 30.85 16.04 -11.45
CA ILE A 554 30.64 16.82 -12.67
C ILE A 554 31.29 16.06 -13.81
N LEU A 555 30.48 15.51 -14.72
CA LEU A 555 30.97 14.75 -15.87
C LEU A 555 31.11 15.65 -17.10
N GLN A 556 32.15 15.44 -17.90
CA GLN A 556 32.32 16.17 -19.16
C GLN A 556 31.72 15.36 -20.32
N PRO A 557 30.89 15.97 -21.19
CA PRO A 557 30.45 15.31 -22.42
C PRO A 557 31.64 14.93 -23.28
N LEU A 558 31.65 13.69 -23.79
CA LEU A 558 32.60 13.27 -24.81
C LEU A 558 32.15 13.94 -26.11
N GLY A 559 32.91 14.93 -26.59
CA GLY A 559 32.54 15.68 -27.79
C GLY A 559 32.29 14.75 -28.97
N THR A 560 31.12 14.86 -29.60
CA THR A 560 30.86 14.27 -30.91
C THR A 560 31.65 15.07 -31.94
N GLY A 561 32.93 14.75 -32.11
CA GLY A 561 33.68 15.24 -33.26
C GLY A 561 33.00 14.77 -34.55
N PRO A 562 32.95 15.59 -35.62
CA PRO A 562 32.44 15.14 -36.91
C PRO A 562 33.30 13.96 -37.36
N LYS A 563 32.70 12.80 -37.60
CA LYS A 563 33.38 11.73 -38.35
C LYS A 563 33.45 12.16 -39.81
N THR A 564 34.38 13.03 -40.15
CA THR A 564 34.83 13.17 -41.54
C THR A 564 35.59 11.91 -41.91
N SER A 565 34.87 10.92 -42.44
CA SER A 565 35.46 9.84 -43.21
C SER A 565 35.98 10.42 -44.53
N LEU A 566 37.22 10.89 -44.51
CA LEU A 566 38.02 11.09 -45.70
C LEU A 566 38.45 9.72 -46.24
N LEU A 567 37.74 9.23 -47.25
CA LEU A 567 38.29 8.29 -48.22
C LEU A 567 37.67 8.61 -49.59
N GLY A 568 38.49 9.22 -50.43
CA GLY A 568 38.19 9.60 -51.81
C GLY A 568 38.17 8.41 -52.78
N PRO A 569 37.83 8.67 -54.06
CA PRO A 569 37.17 7.72 -54.94
C PRO A 569 38.10 7.10 -56.01
N ARG A 570 37.73 5.93 -56.55
CA ARG A 570 38.00 5.45 -57.95
C ARG A 570 37.23 4.14 -58.22
N ARG A 571 36.22 4.19 -59.13
CA ARG A 571 36.20 3.66 -60.54
C ARG A 571 36.27 2.12 -60.61
N SER A 572 35.47 1.34 -61.36
CA SER A 572 34.53 1.53 -62.49
C SER A 572 33.99 0.11 -62.83
N GLY A 573 32.67 -0.19 -62.82
CA GLY A 573 31.78 -0.49 -63.99
C GLY A 573 31.99 -1.86 -64.70
N PRO A 574 31.04 -2.44 -65.49
CA PRO A 574 29.58 -2.22 -65.61
C PRO A 574 28.71 -3.51 -65.83
N GLY A 575 27.37 -3.39 -65.86
CA GLY A 575 26.42 -4.35 -66.49
C GLY A 575 24.98 -4.28 -65.94
N LEU A 576 24.04 -3.54 -66.56
CA LEU A 576 22.97 -4.01 -67.49
C LEU A 576 21.96 -4.96 -66.80
N ARG A 577 20.63 -4.78 -66.69
CA ARG A 577 19.58 -3.94 -67.30
C ARG A 577 18.36 -3.88 -66.34
N GLY A 578 17.56 -2.80 -66.38
CA GLY A 578 16.15 -2.78 -65.92
C GLY A 578 15.19 -3.43 -66.94
N PRO A 579 13.84 -3.35 -66.83
CA PRO A 579 13.04 -2.24 -66.26
C PRO A 579 11.92 -2.69 -65.27
N ALA A 580 11.61 -1.92 -64.22
CA ALA A 580 10.57 -0.88 -64.07
C ALA A 580 9.14 -1.37 -63.75
N GLY A 581 8.56 -0.84 -62.66
CA GLY A 581 7.11 -0.77 -62.45
C GLY A 581 6.68 -0.72 -60.97
N GLY A 582 6.02 0.38 -60.56
CA GLY A 582 5.02 0.36 -59.49
C GLY A 582 5.32 1.19 -58.24
N ALA A 583 4.65 2.33 -58.13
CA ALA A 583 4.68 3.27 -57.01
C ALA A 583 3.68 2.91 -55.88
N GLY A 584 3.97 3.38 -54.66
CA GLY A 584 3.01 3.49 -53.55
C GLY A 584 3.68 3.65 -52.18
N PRO A 585 3.49 4.76 -51.44
CA PRO A 585 4.08 4.95 -50.12
C PRO A 585 3.18 4.41 -49.00
N HIS A 586 3.75 3.62 -48.10
CA HIS A 586 3.10 3.18 -46.87
C HIS A 586 3.13 4.28 -45.80
N ARG A 587 1.94 4.59 -45.30
CA ARG A 587 1.65 5.42 -44.13
C ARG A 587 2.12 4.76 -42.84
N GLU A 588 2.65 5.59 -41.94
CA GLU A 588 2.82 5.33 -40.50
C GLU A 588 1.44 5.20 -39.82
N PRO A 589 1.28 4.41 -38.75
CA PRO A 589 0.08 4.43 -37.92
C PRO A 589 0.22 5.43 -36.76
N GLU A 590 -0.76 6.34 -36.67
CA GLU A 590 -1.03 7.21 -35.53
C GLU A 590 -1.62 6.43 -34.34
N ASP A 591 -1.26 6.90 -33.14
CA ASP A 591 -1.60 6.39 -31.81
C ASP A 591 -2.73 7.27 -31.21
N PRO A 592 -3.90 6.75 -30.82
CA PRO A 592 -4.94 7.57 -30.20
C PRO A 592 -4.98 7.47 -28.67
N ASP A 593 -5.12 8.66 -28.08
CA ASP A 593 -5.79 9.00 -26.82
C ASP A 593 -5.00 8.96 -25.49
N GLN A 594 -4.32 10.08 -25.22
CA GLN A 594 -4.12 10.63 -23.89
C GLN A 594 -5.02 11.86 -23.70
N GLU A 595 -5.97 11.81 -22.75
CA GLU A 595 -6.55 13.02 -22.15
C GLU A 595 -6.11 13.16 -20.68
N PRO A 596 -5.82 14.38 -20.18
CA PRO A 596 -5.32 14.60 -18.83
C PRO A 596 -6.45 14.81 -17.82
N LEU A 597 -6.43 14.02 -16.74
CA LEU A 597 -7.27 14.24 -15.56
C LEU A 597 -6.72 15.41 -14.74
N GLY A 598 -7.41 16.56 -14.77
CA GLY A 598 -7.09 17.68 -13.88
C GLY A 598 -7.81 18.97 -14.21
N ALA A 599 -9.13 19.03 -14.04
CA ALA A 599 -9.84 20.31 -13.94
C ALA A 599 -10.98 20.23 -12.94
N ARG A 600 -10.90 21.06 -11.89
CA ARG A 600 -12.03 21.44 -11.03
C ARG A 600 -13.20 21.87 -11.92
N ARG A 601 -14.35 21.19 -11.85
CA ARG A 601 -15.61 21.71 -12.39
C ARG A 601 -16.31 22.54 -11.32
N GLN A 602 -16.45 23.83 -11.57
CA GLN A 602 -17.53 24.64 -11.00
C GLN A 602 -18.84 24.30 -11.73
N PRO A 603 -20.02 24.50 -11.09
CA PRO A 603 -21.29 24.06 -11.66
C PRO A 603 -21.68 24.93 -12.85
N THR A 604 -21.97 24.30 -13.98
CA THR A 604 -22.51 24.98 -15.16
C THR A 604 -24.01 25.17 -14.99
N ALA A 605 -24.44 26.43 -14.87
CA ALA A 605 -25.80 26.85 -15.11
C ALA A 605 -26.16 26.56 -16.58
N GLY A 606 -26.81 25.41 -16.85
CA GLY A 606 -27.17 25.02 -18.21
C GLY A 606 -27.57 23.57 -18.40
N GLY A 607 -28.66 23.12 -17.78
CA GLY A 607 -29.61 22.13 -18.30
C GLY A 607 -29.15 20.74 -18.81
N SER A 608 -27.88 20.34 -18.71
CA SER A 608 -27.44 18.99 -19.04
C SER A 608 -27.72 18.05 -17.87
N LYS A 609 -28.38 16.91 -18.14
CA LYS A 609 -28.70 15.94 -17.10
C LYS A 609 -27.44 15.15 -16.71
N PRO A 610 -27.27 14.78 -15.44
CA PRO A 610 -26.11 13.99 -14.98
C PRO A 610 -25.94 12.68 -15.76
N TRP A 611 -24.69 12.20 -15.85
CA TRP A 611 -24.32 11.01 -16.65
C TRP A 611 -25.05 9.73 -16.23
N TRP A 612 -25.42 9.61 -14.96
CA TRP A 612 -26.19 8.47 -14.43
C TRP A 612 -27.69 8.55 -14.74
N TRP A 613 -28.21 9.68 -15.24
CA TRP A 613 -29.64 9.87 -15.49
C TRP A 613 -30.21 8.90 -16.52
N SER A 614 -29.45 8.59 -17.57
CA SER A 614 -29.86 7.65 -18.63
C SER A 614 -30.15 6.25 -18.10
N TYR A 615 -29.32 5.78 -17.16
CA TYR A 615 -29.45 4.48 -16.50
C TYR A 615 -30.83 4.31 -15.85
N PHE A 616 -31.22 5.24 -14.98
CA PHE A 616 -32.51 5.17 -14.28
C PHE A 616 -33.72 5.35 -15.20
N THR A 617 -33.60 6.13 -16.27
CA THR A 617 -34.67 6.27 -17.27
C THR A 617 -34.85 5.04 -18.16
N SER A 618 -33.87 4.13 -18.20
CA SER A 618 -33.93 2.91 -19.01
C SER A 618 -34.49 1.71 -18.25
N LEU A 619 -34.44 1.73 -16.91
CA LEU A 619 -34.79 0.60 -16.04
C LEU A 619 -36.15 0.73 -15.36
N SER A 620 -36.66 1.95 -15.17
CA SER A 620 -37.94 2.21 -14.50
C SER A 620 -38.97 2.77 -15.46
N GLN A 621 -40.23 2.30 -15.36
CA GLN A 621 -41.37 2.88 -16.07
C GLN A 621 -41.64 4.34 -15.62
N HIS A 622 -41.17 4.72 -14.43
CA HIS A 622 -41.31 6.06 -13.87
C HIS A 622 -39.94 6.76 -13.80
N LYS A 623 -39.82 7.92 -14.44
CA LYS A 623 -38.58 8.72 -14.42
C LYS A 623 -38.36 9.31 -13.02
N PRO A 624 -37.33 8.92 -12.26
CA PRO A 624 -37.16 9.36 -10.87
C PRO A 624 -36.59 10.79 -10.79
N ARG A 625 -37.42 11.78 -11.12
CA ARG A 625 -37.04 13.21 -11.16
C ARG A 625 -36.52 13.74 -9.84
N TRP A 626 -36.87 13.10 -8.72
CA TRP A 626 -36.39 13.42 -7.38
C TRP A 626 -34.89 13.17 -7.18
N LEU A 627 -34.21 12.45 -8.09
CA LEU A 627 -32.75 12.29 -8.05
C LEU A 627 -31.98 13.55 -8.48
N LEU A 628 -32.65 14.49 -9.16
CA LEU A 628 -32.00 15.69 -9.70
C LEU A 628 -32.03 16.83 -8.67
N LYS A 629 -30.86 17.45 -8.43
CA LYS A 629 -30.76 18.74 -7.74
C LYS A 629 -31.16 19.84 -8.73
N TYR A 630 -32.39 20.36 -8.61
CA TYR A 630 -32.85 21.50 -9.43
C TYR A 630 -32.45 22.82 -8.82
#